data_AF-A0A351TFV1-F1
#
_entry.id   AF-A0A351TFV1-F1
#
_cell.length_a   1.000
_cell.length_b   1.000
_cell.length_c   1.000
_cell.angle_alpha   90.00
_cell.angle_beta   90.00
_cell.angle_gamma   90.00
#
_symmetry.space_group_name_H-M   'P 1'
#
loop_
_entity.id
_entity.type
_entity.pdbx_description
1 polymer ?
#
loop_
_entity_poly.entity_id
_entity_poly.type
_entity_poly.pdbx_seq_one_letter_code
_entity_poly.pdbx_strand_id
1 'polypeptide(L)'
;YATSNRSAVIRIPAYAKSPETKRFELRNPDATANPYYAYAAILMAGLDGIENRIDPAANGWGPYDFNLYTLSEEEQKKIKGLPKS
;
A
#
# COMPACT_ATOMS: atom_id res chain seq x y z
N TYR A 1 -4.41 -0.81 0.79
CA TYR A 1 -4.38 0.64 0.57
C TYR A 1 -5.55 1.27 1.29
N ALA A 2 -5.48 2.55 1.62
CA ALA A 2 -6.59 3.29 2.22
C ALA A 2 -6.36 4.80 2.12
N THR A 3 -7.44 5.57 2.20
CA THR A 3 -7.37 7.04 2.15
C THR A 3 -7.06 7.60 3.53
N SER A 4 -6.06 8.48 3.65
CA SER A 4 -5.62 9.11 4.92
C SER A 4 -5.10 8.16 6.02
N ASN A 5 -5.32 6.84 5.89
CA ASN A 5 -4.97 5.86 6.90
C ASN A 5 -3.44 5.64 6.99
N ARG A 6 -2.90 5.75 8.22
CA ARG A 6 -1.48 5.54 8.50
C ARG A 6 -1.12 4.10 8.88
N SER A 7 -2.11 3.27 9.18
CA SER A 7 -1.94 1.85 9.49
C SER A 7 -1.83 0.98 8.22
N ALA A 8 -2.32 1.47 7.07
CA ALA A 8 -2.20 0.79 5.79
C ALA A 8 -0.81 1.00 5.15
N VAL A 9 -0.29 -0.04 4.50
CA VAL A 9 1.01 -0.03 3.80
C VAL A 9 1.06 0.98 2.66
N ILE A 10 -0.02 1.08 1.87
CA ILE A 10 -0.18 2.09 0.82
C ILE A 10 -1.21 3.11 1.30
N ARG A 11 -0.80 4.38 1.39
CA ARG A 11 -1.67 5.50 1.76
C ARG A 11 -2.01 6.35 0.53
N ILE A 12 -3.27 6.74 0.39
CA ILE A 12 -3.69 7.78 -0.55
C ILE A 12 -3.88 9.09 0.25
N PRO A 13 -3.08 10.14 0.01
CA PRO A 13 -3.20 11.39 0.75
C PRO A 13 -4.52 12.10 0.43
N ALA A 14 -5.37 12.29 1.44
CA ALA A 14 -6.68 12.95 1.27
C ALA A 14 -6.58 14.44 0.91
N TYR A 15 -5.46 15.08 1.27
CA TYR A 15 -5.19 16.49 0.97
C TYR A 15 -4.76 16.71 -0.49
N ALA A 16 -4.31 15.67 -1.21
CA ALA A 16 -3.98 15.74 -2.63
C ALA A 16 -5.28 15.67 -3.46
N LYS A 17 -5.91 16.84 -3.64
CA LYS A 17 -7.22 16.97 -4.29
C LYS A 17 -7.13 17.27 -5.79
N SER A 18 -6.04 17.90 -6.24
CA SER A 18 -5.86 18.23 -7.66
C SER A 18 -5.27 17.04 -8.43
N PRO A 19 -5.56 16.88 -9.72
CA PRO A 19 -4.97 15.81 -10.54
C PRO A 19 -3.44 15.80 -10.51
N GLU A 20 -2.80 16.96 -10.52
CA GLU A 20 -1.34 17.13 -10.58
C GLU A 20 -0.65 16.73 -9.26
N THR A 21 -1.38 16.81 -8.15
CA THR A 21 -0.86 16.45 -6.83
C THR A 21 -1.25 15.03 -6.42
N LYS A 22 -2.13 14.38 -7.18
CA LYS A 22 -2.67 13.06 -6.86
C LYS A 22 -1.59 11.99 -6.96
N ARG A 23 -1.47 11.20 -5.90
CA ARG A 23 -0.46 10.14 -5.78
C ARG A 23 -0.86 9.13 -4.71
N PHE A 24 -0.09 8.07 -4.62
CA PHE A 24 -0.07 7.17 -3.47
C PHE A 24 1.30 7.25 -2.78
N GLU A 25 1.35 6.78 -1.54
CA GLU A 25 2.56 6.70 -0.73
C GLU A 25 2.75 5.26 -0.27
N LEU A 26 3.85 4.62 -0.68
CA LEU A 26 4.25 3.30 -0.19
C LEU A 26 5.12 3.48 1.06
N ARG A 27 4.74 2.84 2.17
CA ARG A 27 5.25 3.18 3.51
C ARG A 27 6.15 2.13 4.16
N ASN A 28 6.30 0.96 3.55
CA ASN A 28 7.10 -0.12 4.11
C ASN A 28 8.62 -0.07 3.79
N PRO A 29 9.12 0.59 2.72
CA PRO A 29 10.56 0.71 2.55
C PRO A 29 11.19 1.51 3.69
N ASP A 30 12.35 1.06 4.17
CA ASP A 30 13.16 1.77 5.17
C ASP A 30 14.50 2.23 4.58
N ALA A 31 15.27 2.97 5.39
CA ALA A 31 16.54 3.58 4.96
C ALA A 31 17.71 2.59 4.81
N THR A 32 17.51 1.31 5.11
CA THR A 32 18.52 0.26 4.91
C THR A 32 18.51 -0.30 3.47
N ALA A 33 17.42 -0.05 2.73
CA ALA A 33 17.30 -0.47 1.34
C ALA A 33 18.24 0.32 0.42
N ASN A 34 18.76 -0.35 -0.61
CA ASN A 34 19.42 0.34 -1.71
C ASN A 34 18.36 1.14 -2.51
N PRO A 35 18.48 2.48 -2.60
CA PRO A 35 17.43 3.31 -3.20
C PRO A 35 17.22 3.03 -4.69
N TYR A 36 18.29 2.67 -5.43
CA TYR A 36 18.18 2.35 -6.85
C TYR A 36 17.35 1.09 -7.08
N TYR A 37 17.63 0.03 -6.32
CA TYR A 37 16.87 -1.22 -6.41
C TYR A 37 15.46 -1.08 -5.85
N ALA A 38 15.28 -0.33 -4.76
CA ALA A 38 13.96 -0.10 -4.19
C ALA A 38 13.04 0.61 -5.19
N TYR A 39 13.49 1.71 -5.79
CA TYR A 39 12.67 2.45 -6.76
C TYR A 39 12.44 1.66 -8.05
N ALA A 40 13.45 0.95 -8.55
CA ALA A 40 13.28 0.08 -9.71
C ALA A 40 12.24 -1.02 -9.45
N ALA A 41 12.33 -1.71 -8.31
CA ALA A 41 11.39 -2.76 -7.94
C ALA A 41 9.95 -2.25 -7.78
N ILE A 42 9.78 -1.09 -7.14
CA ILE A 42 8.45 -0.45 -6.97
C ILE A 42 7.85 -0.08 -8.33
N LEU A 43 8.66 0.51 -9.23
CA LEU A 43 8.22 0.86 -10.57
C LEU A 43 7.80 -0.38 -11.36
N MET A 44 8.63 -1.41 -11.37
CA MET A 44 8.35 -2.66 -12.10
C MET A 44 7.08 -3.34 -11.58
N ALA A 45 6.89 -3.43 -10.26
CA ALA A 45 5.67 -3.98 -9.68
C ALA A 45 4.42 -3.17 -10.04
N GLY A 46 4.54 -1.84 -10.11
CA GLY A 46 3.45 -0.96 -10.55
C GLY A 46 3.08 -1.16 -12.01
N LEU A 47 4.08 -1.26 -12.89
CA LEU A 47 3.89 -1.51 -14.33
C LEU A 47 3.26 -2.88 -14.58
N ASP A 48 3.74 -3.92 -13.92
CA ASP A 48 3.17 -5.28 -14.00
C ASP A 48 1.69 -5.31 -13.58
N GLY A 49 1.34 -4.59 -12.50
CA GLY A 49 -0.05 -4.46 -12.07
C GLY A 49 -0.95 -3.75 -13.10
N ILE A 50 -0.41 -2.77 -13.83
CA ILE A 50 -1.14 -2.07 -14.90
C ILE A 50 -1.33 -3.01 -16.10
N GLU A 51 -0.27 -3.66 -16.56
CA GLU A 51 -0.29 -4.55 -17.72
C GLU A 51 -1.25 -5.73 -17.51
N ASN A 52 -1.16 -6.37 -16.35
CA ASN A 52 -1.99 -7.51 -15.97
C ASN A 52 -3.35 -7.11 -15.38
N ARG A 53 -3.67 -5.81 -15.30
CA ARG A 53 -4.92 -5.26 -14.73
C ARG A 53 -5.26 -5.84 -13.36
N ILE A 54 -4.26 -5.92 -12.48
CA ILE A 54 -4.41 -6.50 -11.14
C ILE A 54 -5.31 -5.58 -10.30
N ASP A 55 -6.49 -6.08 -9.94
CA ASP A 55 -7.41 -5.36 -9.05
C ASP A 55 -7.01 -5.57 -7.58
N PRO A 56 -6.55 -4.52 -6.87
CA PRO A 56 -6.18 -4.65 -5.47
C PRO A 56 -7.37 -4.97 -4.56
N ALA A 57 -8.59 -4.56 -4.90
CA ALA A 57 -9.78 -4.85 -4.09
C ALA A 57 -10.19 -6.32 -4.21
N ALA A 58 -10.15 -6.89 -5.41
CA ALA A 58 -10.37 -8.32 -5.63
C ALA A 58 -9.36 -9.21 -4.89
N ASN A 59 -8.13 -8.73 -4.73
CA ASN A 59 -7.08 -9.39 -3.94
C ASN A 59 -7.18 -9.13 -2.42
N GLY A 60 -8.22 -8.41 -1.98
CA GLY A 60 -8.45 -8.10 -0.59
C GLY A 60 -7.42 -7.15 0.01
N TRP A 61 -6.72 -6.33 -0.80
CA TRP A 61 -5.69 -5.39 -0.34
C TRP A 61 -6.26 -4.00 0.03
N GLY A 62 -7.56 -3.86 0.25
CA GLY A 62 -8.23 -2.63 0.62
C GLY A 62 -9.41 -2.29 -0.30
N PRO A 63 -10.02 -1.08 -0.16
CA PRO A 63 -9.62 -0.03 0.77
C PRO A 63 -9.91 -0.38 2.24
N TYR A 64 -8.95 -0.11 3.13
CA TYR A 64 -9.13 -0.29 4.57
C TYR A 64 -9.40 1.06 5.26
N ASP A 65 -10.63 1.54 5.19
CA ASP A 65 -10.99 2.86 5.75
C ASP A 65 -11.27 2.83 7.27
N PHE A 66 -10.61 1.92 7.98
CA PHE A 66 -10.61 1.75 9.44
C PHE A 66 -9.18 1.57 9.97
N ASN A 67 -8.96 1.82 11.26
CA ASN A 67 -7.63 1.66 11.84
C ASN A 67 -7.28 0.16 11.98
N LEU A 68 -6.25 -0.30 11.28
CA LEU A 68 -5.84 -1.71 11.32
C LEU A 68 -5.27 -2.12 12.68
N TYR A 69 -4.77 -1.17 13.46
CA TYR A 69 -4.20 -1.45 14.79
C TYR A 69 -5.25 -1.73 15.87
N THR A 70 -6.51 -1.35 15.64
CA THR A 70 -7.61 -1.58 16.60
C THR A 70 -8.35 -2.89 16.33
N LEU A 71 -8.00 -3.61 15.27
CA LEU A 71 -8.57 -4.91 14.95
C LEU A 71 -8.16 -5.95 15.99
N SER A 72 -9.06 -6.90 16.27
CA SER A 72 -8.72 -8.10 17.03
C SER A 72 -7.68 -8.95 16.28
N GLU A 73 -6.95 -9.82 16.99
CA GLU A 73 -5.96 -10.70 16.36
C GLU A 73 -6.58 -11.61 15.27
N GLU A 74 -7.82 -12.06 15.48
CA GLU A 74 -8.56 -12.89 14.51
C GLU A 74 -8.84 -12.11 13.22
N GLU A 75 -9.21 -10.83 13.32
CA GLU A 75 -9.44 -9.97 12.18
C GLU A 75 -8.14 -9.59 11.47
N GLN A 76 -7.07 -9.34 12.22
CA GLN A 76 -5.75 -9.06 11.65
C GLN A 76 -5.23 -10.25 10.82
N LYS A 77 -5.47 -11.50 11.26
CA LYS A 77 -5.08 -12.71 10.52
C LYS A 77 -5.81 -12.88 9.19
N LYS A 78 -7.00 -12.27 9.02
CA LYS A 78 -7.74 -12.27 7.73
C LYS A 78 -7.09 -11.34 6.70
N ILE A 79 -6.22 -10.44 7.14
CA ILE A 79 -5.54 -9.47 6.28
C ILE A 79 -4.15 -10.01 5.93
N LYS A 80 -3.83 -10.02 4.64
CA LYS A 80 -2.50 -10.41 4.17
C LYS A 80 -1.44 -9.41 4.65
N GLY A 81 -0.57 -9.85 5.56
CA GLY A 81 0.57 -9.07 6.05
C GLY A 81 1.79 -9.14 5.13
N LEU A 82 2.75 -8.24 5.38
CA LEU A 82 4.09 -8.32 4.80
C LEU A 82 4.90 -9.47 5.43
N PRO A 83 5.96 -9.96 4.76
CA PRO A 83 6.89 -10.93 5.35
C PRO A 83 7.46 -10.44 6.68
N LYS A 84 7.66 -11.36 7.64
CA LYS A 84 8.22 -11.06 8.97
C LYS A 84 9.72 -11.37 9.08
N SER A 85 10.24 -12.21 8.18
CA SER A 85 11.63 -12.65 8.05
C SER A 85 11.87 -13.21 6.66
#